data_AF-A0A5C6DQL2-F1
#
_entry.id   AF-A0A5C6DQL2-F1
#
_cell.length_a   1.000
_cell.length_b   1.000
_cell.length_c   1.000
_cell.angle_alpha   90.00
_cell.angle_beta   90.00
_cell.angle_gamma   90.00
#
_symmetry.space_group_name_H-M   'P 1'
#
loop_
_entity.id
_entity.type
_entity.pdbx_description
1 polymer ?
#
loop_
_entity_poly.entity_id
_entity_poly.type
_entity_poly.pdbx_seq_one_letter_code
_entity_poly.pdbx_strand_id
1 'polypeptide(L)'
;MNRTPTRMKTMKSRQMCSLAFGKYQPLSRGFASVFFMGLVFAGLPSVPAQDQVRMGAEVQLNNSLPPEALGITVEQKLGNTIPLDLPLVDSAGHQVTTGDFLDGKKPTIVTLNYSDCPMLCNVQLNALTQSLNELDLKIGEDFRILTVSIDPLETTEKIRSTKEKYVDQLSAQLGASDGWEFCTATQPVITRLADLLGFRYRYDAVNKQYNHPAMLAFVSPEGIISRYSLSIEFPPEQLKLALIEAGEGTVGSPVDQFILWCYSYDSDSNSYTPQARRLMSVGGGATVVLMLACLAPYWFGRKRTPKTQPTTDSTDR
;
A
#
# COMPACT_ATOMS: atom_id res chain seq x y z
N MET A 1 -30.29 47.45 42.24
CA MET A 1 -29.67 48.72 41.80
C MET A 1 -29.43 48.65 40.31
N ASN A 2 -29.92 49.66 39.58
CA ASN A 2 -29.45 50.28 38.32
C ASN A 2 -28.63 49.47 37.31
N ARG A 3 -28.78 49.63 36.00
CA ARG A 3 -29.74 50.27 35.08
C ARG A 3 -29.20 49.86 33.70
N THR A 4 -30.08 49.50 32.79
CA THR A 4 -29.81 49.29 31.36
C THR A 4 -29.60 50.66 30.65
N PRO A 5 -29.76 50.78 29.33
CA PRO A 5 -28.77 50.66 28.25
C PRO A 5 -28.73 51.98 27.44
N THR A 6 -28.00 52.07 26.31
CA THR A 6 -28.22 52.96 25.12
C THR A 6 -26.89 53.10 24.35
N ARG A 7 -26.76 53.39 23.05
CA ARG A 7 -27.59 53.70 21.85
C ARG A 7 -26.59 53.58 20.68
N MET A 8 -26.88 52.90 19.57
CA MET A 8 -27.58 53.38 18.36
C MET A 8 -26.95 54.57 17.62
N LYS A 9 -26.94 54.44 16.27
CA LYS A 9 -26.76 55.43 15.18
C LYS A 9 -25.32 55.51 14.62
N THR A 10 -25.03 55.60 13.32
CA THR A 10 -25.75 55.88 12.04
C THR A 10 -24.71 55.66 10.91
N MET A 11 -25.02 54.99 9.80
CA MET A 11 -25.45 55.54 8.48
C MET A 11 -24.40 56.38 7.70
N LYS A 12 -24.35 56.14 6.37
CA LYS A 12 -23.58 56.79 5.26
C LYS A 12 -22.17 56.22 5.00
N SER A 13 -21.66 56.07 3.77
CA SER A 13 -22.13 56.42 2.42
C SER A 13 -21.15 55.83 1.37
N ARG A 14 -21.71 55.38 0.25
CA ARG A 14 -21.20 55.33 -1.14
C ARG A 14 -19.70 55.58 -1.44
N GLN A 15 -19.13 54.66 -2.22
CA GLN A 15 -18.35 54.92 -3.46
C GLN A 15 -18.16 53.57 -4.18
N MET A 16 -18.99 53.21 -5.16
CA MET A 16 -18.69 53.29 -6.61
C MET A 16 -17.19 53.21 -6.97
N CYS A 17 -16.77 52.06 -7.49
CA CYS A 17 -15.76 52.01 -8.55
C CYS A 17 -16.24 51.01 -9.60
N SER A 18 -16.70 51.59 -10.72
CA SER A 18 -16.99 50.94 -11.99
C SER A 18 -15.68 50.70 -12.75
N LEU A 19 -15.75 49.95 -13.86
CA LEU A 19 -14.73 49.62 -14.87
C LEU A 19 -14.13 48.21 -14.70
N ALA A 20 -14.09 47.33 -15.69
CA ALA A 20 -14.58 47.38 -17.06
C ALA A 20 -14.70 45.94 -17.60
N PHE A 21 -15.78 45.70 -18.35
CA PHE A 21 -16.00 44.50 -19.15
C PHE A 21 -14.97 44.40 -20.28
N GLY A 22 -14.12 43.37 -20.26
CA GLY A 22 -13.28 42.97 -21.39
C GLY A 22 -14.06 42.05 -22.33
N LYS A 23 -14.41 42.56 -23.52
CA LYS A 23 -15.07 41.83 -24.60
C LYS A 23 -14.15 40.73 -25.18
N TYR A 24 -14.63 39.49 -25.19
CA TYR A 24 -14.12 38.42 -26.04
C TYR A 24 -14.91 38.41 -27.37
N GLN A 25 -14.23 38.59 -28.49
CA GLN A 25 -14.76 38.32 -29.83
C GLN A 25 -13.97 37.14 -30.44
N PRO A 26 -14.64 36.15 -31.06
CA PRO A 26 -13.98 35.05 -31.75
C PRO A 26 -13.77 35.42 -33.23
N LEU A 27 -12.56 35.20 -33.75
CA LEU A 27 -12.32 35.25 -35.19
C LEU A 27 -11.92 33.87 -35.72
N SER A 28 -12.50 33.61 -36.86
CA SER A 28 -12.75 32.36 -37.57
C SER A 28 -11.55 31.79 -38.33
N ARG A 29 -11.61 30.45 -38.52
CA ARG A 29 -11.37 29.67 -39.76
C ARG A 29 -10.08 29.92 -40.55
N GLY A 30 -9.26 28.86 -40.65
CA GLY A 30 -8.28 28.67 -41.72
C GLY A 30 -7.78 27.22 -41.74
N PHE A 31 -8.34 26.40 -42.62
CA PHE A 31 -7.94 25.03 -42.94
C PHE A 31 -6.88 25.06 -44.06
N ALA A 32 -6.01 24.04 -44.10
CA ALA A 32 -5.03 23.72 -45.16
C ALA A 32 -3.86 24.72 -45.30
N SER A 33 -2.60 24.33 -45.54
CA SER A 33 -2.13 23.24 -46.38
C SER A 33 -0.69 22.85 -45.99
N VAL A 34 -0.40 21.55 -46.09
CA VAL A 34 0.95 20.97 -46.21
C VAL A 34 1.65 21.60 -47.42
N PHE A 35 2.89 22.05 -47.26
CA PHE A 35 3.83 22.19 -48.37
C PHE A 35 5.23 21.74 -47.94
N PHE A 36 5.63 20.64 -48.57
CA PHE A 36 6.96 20.05 -48.60
C PHE A 36 7.89 21.03 -49.32
N MET A 37 8.99 21.45 -48.71
CA MET A 37 10.11 22.05 -49.44
C MET A 37 11.42 21.64 -48.79
N GLY A 38 12.00 20.57 -49.33
CA GLY A 38 13.36 20.18 -49.06
C GLY A 38 14.31 21.27 -49.50
N LEU A 39 15.23 21.64 -48.62
CA LEU A 39 16.34 22.52 -48.94
C LEU A 39 17.62 21.81 -48.52
N VAL A 40 18.33 21.38 -49.55
CA VAL A 40 19.69 20.84 -49.52
C VAL A 40 20.60 21.88 -48.86
N PHE A 41 21.08 21.60 -47.65
CA PHE A 41 22.20 22.33 -47.06
C PHE A 41 23.47 21.54 -47.32
N ALA A 42 24.27 22.08 -48.24
CA ALA A 42 25.64 21.66 -48.53
C ALA A 42 26.53 21.84 -47.29
N GLY A 43 27.55 20.98 -47.21
CA GLY A 43 28.31 20.69 -46.01
C GLY A 43 29.11 21.83 -45.39
N LEU A 44 29.22 21.72 -44.07
CA LEU A 44 30.29 22.28 -43.25
C LEU A 44 30.88 21.09 -42.45
N PRO A 45 32.22 20.94 -42.37
CA PRO A 45 32.82 19.92 -41.53
C PRO A 45 32.71 20.35 -40.07
N SER A 46 31.81 19.71 -39.32
CA SER A 46 31.78 19.81 -37.86
C SER A 46 32.95 19.02 -37.28
N VAL A 47 33.88 19.75 -36.69
CA VAL A 47 34.94 19.28 -35.80
C VAL A 47 34.32 18.38 -34.71
N PRO A 48 34.77 17.12 -34.49
CA PRO A 48 34.33 16.34 -33.35
C PRO A 48 35.19 16.74 -32.14
N ALA A 49 34.85 17.86 -31.52
CA ALA A 49 35.38 18.22 -30.21
C ALA A 49 34.29 17.95 -29.17
N GLN A 50 34.63 17.09 -28.20
CA GLN A 50 33.88 16.76 -26.98
C GLN A 50 32.67 15.83 -27.13
N ASP A 51 32.94 14.54 -27.33
CA ASP A 51 32.05 13.46 -26.89
C ASP A 51 32.77 12.49 -25.92
N GLN A 52 33.74 13.03 -25.15
CA GLN A 52 34.58 12.24 -24.22
C GLN A 52 34.16 12.39 -22.75
N VAL A 53 33.02 13.03 -22.46
CA VAL A 53 32.45 13.10 -21.09
C VAL A 53 31.03 12.52 -21.08
N ARG A 54 30.87 11.34 -21.68
CA ARG A 54 29.72 10.45 -21.45
C ARG A 54 30.17 9.00 -21.31
N MET A 55 31.33 8.78 -20.68
CA MET A 55 31.66 7.49 -20.08
C MET A 55 31.16 7.52 -18.65
N GLY A 56 29.83 7.60 -18.49
CA GLY A 56 29.20 7.09 -17.28
C GLY A 56 29.52 5.60 -17.27
N ALA A 57 30.24 5.15 -16.26
CA ALA A 57 30.40 3.73 -16.01
C ALA A 57 29.02 3.09 -16.16
N GLU A 58 28.91 2.08 -17.02
CA GLU A 58 27.73 1.25 -17.10
C GLU A 58 27.61 0.59 -15.72
N VAL A 59 26.79 1.20 -14.86
CA VAL A 59 26.40 0.59 -13.59
C VAL A 59 25.54 -0.59 -14.01
N GLN A 60 26.17 -1.76 -14.19
CA GLN A 60 25.47 -3.03 -14.15
C GLN A 60 24.91 -3.14 -12.74
N LEU A 61 23.67 -2.68 -12.58
CA LEU A 61 22.83 -3.08 -11.46
C LEU A 61 22.74 -4.59 -11.57
N ASN A 62 23.43 -5.30 -10.69
CA ASN A 62 23.28 -6.73 -10.55
C ASN A 62 21.84 -6.98 -10.09
N ASN A 63 20.94 -7.18 -11.05
CA ASN A 63 19.51 -7.44 -10.81
C ASN A 63 19.27 -8.87 -10.29
N SER A 64 20.32 -9.66 -10.05
CA SER A 64 20.19 -10.94 -9.37
C SER A 64 20.21 -10.72 -7.85
N LEU A 65 19.21 -11.27 -7.17
CA LEU A 65 19.21 -11.32 -5.71
C LEU A 65 20.50 -11.99 -5.22
N PRO A 66 21.17 -11.47 -4.17
CA PRO A 66 22.30 -12.14 -3.56
C PRO A 66 21.94 -13.60 -3.24
N PRO A 67 22.87 -14.57 -3.41
CA PRO A 67 22.60 -15.97 -3.09
C PRO A 67 21.98 -16.16 -1.70
N GLU A 68 22.37 -15.32 -0.75
CA GLU A 68 21.93 -15.26 0.64
C GLU A 68 20.45 -14.85 0.79
N ALA A 69 19.88 -14.14 -0.18
CA ALA A 69 18.49 -13.70 -0.24
C ALA A 69 17.57 -14.63 -1.06
N LEU A 70 18.13 -15.57 -1.83
CA LEU A 70 17.34 -16.50 -2.65
C LEU A 70 16.44 -17.40 -1.77
N GLY A 71 15.13 -17.38 -2.03
CA GLY A 71 14.15 -18.21 -1.31
C GLY A 71 13.69 -17.63 0.03
N ILE A 72 14.15 -16.43 0.40
CA ILE A 72 13.70 -15.69 1.57
C ILE A 72 12.56 -14.79 1.14
N THR A 73 11.34 -15.16 1.50
CA THR A 73 10.12 -14.49 1.07
C THR A 73 9.02 -14.67 2.09
N VAL A 74 7.98 -13.86 1.96
CA VAL A 74 6.72 -14.02 2.69
C VAL A 74 5.62 -14.32 1.68
N GLU A 75 5.09 -15.53 1.74
CA GLU A 75 3.86 -15.89 1.06
C GLU A 75 2.68 -15.46 1.95
N GLN A 76 1.92 -14.44 1.54
CA GLN A 76 0.81 -13.94 2.36
C GLN A 76 -0.33 -14.97 2.39
N LYS A 77 -0.52 -15.63 3.54
CA LYS A 77 -1.56 -16.64 3.77
C LYS A 77 -2.79 -16.02 4.43
N LEU A 78 -3.35 -15.00 3.78
CA LEU A 78 -4.56 -14.31 4.22
C LEU A 78 -5.72 -15.31 4.36
N GLY A 79 -6.44 -15.23 5.49
CA GLY A 79 -7.56 -16.11 5.83
C GLY A 79 -7.15 -17.49 6.35
N ASN A 80 -5.85 -17.81 6.37
CA ASN A 80 -5.37 -19.01 7.02
C ASN A 80 -5.48 -18.88 8.55
N THR A 81 -5.63 -20.01 9.25
CA THR A 81 -5.83 -20.02 10.71
C THR A 81 -4.61 -20.60 11.42
N ILE A 82 -4.15 -19.89 12.45
CA ILE A 82 -3.11 -20.37 13.35
C ILE A 82 -3.76 -21.31 14.37
N PRO A 83 -3.32 -22.57 14.48
CA PRO A 83 -3.80 -23.48 15.50
C PRO A 83 -3.53 -22.93 16.90
N LEU A 84 -4.48 -23.08 17.81
CA LEU A 84 -4.41 -22.57 19.19
C LEU A 84 -3.64 -23.50 20.14
N ASP A 85 -3.22 -24.67 19.66
CA ASP A 85 -2.60 -25.75 20.44
C ASP A 85 -1.08 -25.83 20.25
N LEU A 86 -0.45 -24.87 19.57
CA LEU A 86 0.99 -24.92 19.33
C LEU A 86 1.75 -24.65 20.64
N PRO A 87 2.64 -25.56 21.09
CA PRO A 87 3.34 -25.41 22.34
C PRO A 87 4.49 -24.42 22.20
N LEU A 88 4.51 -23.43 23.09
CA LEU A 88 5.50 -22.37 23.19
C LEU A 88 6.03 -22.29 24.63
N VAL A 89 7.15 -21.60 24.81
CA VAL A 89 7.69 -21.28 26.14
C VAL A 89 7.77 -19.76 26.26
N ASP A 90 7.13 -19.19 27.27
CA ASP A 90 7.12 -17.73 27.49
C ASP A 90 8.47 -17.21 28.02
N SER A 91 8.59 -15.89 28.13
CA SER A 91 9.80 -15.24 28.65
C SER A 91 10.07 -15.52 30.14
N ALA A 92 9.09 -16.04 30.88
CA ALA A 92 9.22 -16.46 32.27
C ALA A 92 9.59 -17.96 32.41
N GLY A 93 9.59 -18.72 31.31
CA GLY A 93 9.90 -20.15 31.27
C GLY A 93 8.70 -21.06 31.47
N HIS A 94 7.46 -20.54 31.45
CA HIS A 94 6.25 -21.34 31.50
C HIS A 94 5.94 -21.95 30.13
N GLN A 95 5.42 -23.17 30.14
CA GLN A 95 4.84 -23.78 28.94
C GLN A 95 3.47 -23.15 28.68
N VAL A 96 3.34 -22.54 27.52
CA VAL A 96 2.12 -21.86 27.05
C VAL A 96 1.76 -22.37 25.67
N THR A 97 0.60 -21.98 25.19
CA THR A 97 0.10 -22.31 23.86
C THR A 97 -0.23 -21.04 23.09
N THR A 98 -0.30 -21.14 21.77
CA THR A 98 -0.77 -20.03 20.93
C THR A 98 -2.18 -19.54 21.32
N GLY A 99 -3.03 -20.42 21.86
CA GLY A 99 -4.36 -20.09 22.36
C GLY A 99 -4.39 -19.20 23.60
N ASP A 100 -3.30 -19.15 24.38
CA ASP A 100 -3.22 -18.24 25.54
C ASP A 100 -3.14 -16.77 25.08
N PHE A 101 -2.61 -16.54 23.88
CA PHE A 101 -2.51 -15.20 23.26
C PHE A 101 -3.72 -14.88 22.38
N LEU A 102 -4.17 -15.86 21.59
CA LEU A 102 -5.33 -15.80 20.70
C LEU A 102 -6.61 -16.22 21.45
N ASP A 103 -7.02 -15.38 22.41
CA ASP A 103 -8.04 -15.71 23.42
C ASP A 103 -9.50 -15.51 22.97
N GLY A 104 -9.73 -15.28 21.67
CA GLY A 104 -11.06 -14.99 21.12
C GLY A 104 -11.61 -13.61 21.49
N LYS A 105 -10.83 -12.73 22.13
CA LYS A 105 -11.27 -11.38 22.51
C LYS A 105 -10.51 -10.26 21.82
N LYS A 106 -9.19 -10.43 21.61
CA LYS A 106 -8.32 -9.33 21.14
C LYS A 106 -7.53 -9.74 19.90
N PRO A 107 -7.39 -8.84 18.90
CA PRO A 107 -6.47 -9.07 17.80
C PRO A 107 -5.03 -9.13 18.32
N THR A 108 -4.20 -9.92 17.65
CA THR A 108 -2.81 -10.15 18.03
C THR A 108 -1.88 -9.88 16.85
N ILE A 109 -0.84 -9.09 17.08
CA ILE A 109 0.27 -8.92 16.13
C ILE A 109 1.25 -10.07 16.36
N VAL A 110 1.49 -10.88 15.33
CA VAL A 110 2.45 -11.99 15.39
C VAL A 110 3.70 -11.62 14.62
N THR A 111 4.86 -11.76 15.27
CA THR A 111 6.17 -11.47 14.67
C THR A 111 7.12 -12.64 14.86
N LEU A 112 7.97 -12.89 13.87
CA LEU A 112 9.02 -13.90 13.91
C LEU A 112 10.37 -13.20 13.92
N ASN A 113 11.08 -13.28 15.04
CA ASN A 113 12.35 -12.59 15.26
C ASN A 113 13.33 -13.51 15.99
N TYR A 114 14.52 -13.04 16.34
CA TYR A 114 15.43 -13.71 17.27
C TYR A 114 16.36 -12.66 17.89
N SER A 115 16.80 -12.87 19.12
CA SER A 115 17.47 -11.81 19.89
C SER A 115 18.86 -11.44 19.39
N ASP A 116 19.60 -12.38 18.81
CA ASP A 116 20.99 -12.17 18.36
C ASP A 116 21.11 -11.66 16.93
N CYS A 117 20.00 -11.24 16.32
CA CYS A 117 20.01 -10.66 14.97
C CYS A 117 20.72 -9.30 14.97
N PRO A 118 21.88 -9.15 14.29
CA PRO A 118 22.67 -7.93 14.37
C PRO A 118 22.07 -6.76 13.58
N MET A 119 21.13 -7.02 12.67
CA MET A 119 20.69 -6.06 11.66
C MET A 119 19.16 -5.86 11.69
N LEU A 120 18.43 -6.60 10.86
CA LEU A 120 17.07 -6.24 10.46
C LEU A 120 16.03 -6.35 11.59
N CYS A 121 16.12 -7.35 12.46
CA CYS A 121 15.18 -7.50 13.58
C CYS A 121 15.17 -6.28 14.51
N ASN A 122 16.37 -5.79 14.88
CA ASN A 122 16.47 -4.65 15.81
C ASN A 122 15.85 -3.39 15.18
N VAL A 123 16.10 -3.15 13.89
CA VAL A 123 15.52 -2.00 13.17
C VAL A 123 13.99 -2.12 13.12
N GLN A 124 13.46 -3.29 12.76
CA GLN A 124 12.03 -3.53 12.70
C GLN A 124 11.34 -3.37 14.06
N LEU A 125 11.90 -3.97 15.12
CA LEU A 125 11.33 -3.90 16.47
C LEU A 125 11.41 -2.49 17.07
N ASN A 126 12.49 -1.74 16.82
CA ASN A 126 12.60 -0.34 17.22
C ASN A 126 11.59 0.56 16.47
N ALA A 127 11.39 0.33 15.17
CA ALA A 127 10.37 1.07 14.41
C ALA A 127 8.95 0.74 14.90
N LEU A 128 8.72 -0.52 15.27
CA LEU A 128 7.47 -0.94 15.89
C LEU A 128 7.26 -0.26 17.26
N THR A 129 8.26 -0.22 18.15
CA THR A 129 8.12 0.45 19.46
C THR A 129 7.85 1.95 19.32
N GLN A 130 8.52 2.63 18.37
CA GLN A 130 8.24 4.03 18.08
C GLN A 130 6.79 4.24 17.66
N SER A 131 6.29 3.41 16.75
CA SER A 131 4.93 3.52 16.23
C SER A 131 3.87 3.18 17.29
N LEU A 132 4.16 2.22 18.17
CA LEU A 132 3.30 1.85 19.29
C LEU A 132 3.19 2.94 20.37
N ASN A 133 4.23 3.75 20.56
CA ASN A 133 4.20 4.90 21.48
C ASN A 133 3.32 6.04 20.97
N GLU A 134 3.14 6.15 19.66
CA GLU A 134 2.29 7.16 19.01
C GLU A 134 0.85 6.65 18.79
N LEU A 135 0.58 5.38 19.08
CA LEU A 135 -0.70 4.73 18.85
C LEU A 135 -1.69 5.00 20.00
N ASP A 136 -2.92 5.38 19.67
CA ASP A 136 -3.98 5.58 20.67
C ASP A 136 -4.48 4.27 21.32
N LEU A 137 -4.35 3.15 20.60
CA LEU A 137 -4.74 1.82 21.08
C LEU A 137 -3.73 1.33 22.11
N LYS A 138 -4.24 0.64 23.12
CA LYS A 138 -3.45 0.18 24.27
C LYS A 138 -3.09 -1.30 24.18
N ILE A 139 -1.80 -1.59 24.35
CA ILE A 139 -1.29 -2.97 24.44
C ILE A 139 -1.84 -3.61 25.72
N GLY A 140 -2.33 -4.84 25.61
CA GLY A 140 -2.92 -5.61 26.71
C GLY A 140 -4.41 -5.29 26.97
N GLU A 141 -4.89 -4.10 26.60
CA GLU A 141 -6.31 -3.71 26.67
C GLU A 141 -7.04 -3.94 25.33
N ASP A 142 -6.55 -3.36 24.23
CA ASP A 142 -7.19 -3.40 22.91
C ASP A 142 -6.64 -4.50 22.01
N PHE A 143 -5.34 -4.76 22.09
CA PHE A 143 -4.65 -5.78 21.28
C PHE A 143 -3.47 -6.39 22.04
N ARG A 144 -2.91 -7.48 21.49
CA ARG A 144 -1.71 -8.13 22.02
C ARG A 144 -0.63 -8.25 20.95
N ILE A 145 0.59 -8.54 21.39
CA ILE A 145 1.73 -8.80 20.52
C ILE A 145 2.38 -10.12 20.97
N LEU A 146 2.58 -11.02 20.01
CA LEU A 146 3.27 -12.30 20.21
C LEU A 146 4.49 -12.32 19.30
N THR A 147 5.68 -12.24 19.91
CA THR A 147 6.95 -12.38 19.20
C THR A 147 7.52 -13.76 19.46
N VAL A 148 7.65 -14.58 18.42
CA VAL A 148 8.21 -15.94 18.53
C VAL A 148 9.63 -15.96 17.97
N SER A 149 10.54 -16.56 18.73
CA SER A 149 11.91 -16.75 18.25
C SER A 149 11.99 -17.79 17.13
N ILE A 150 12.74 -17.47 16.08
CA ILE A 150 13.08 -18.42 15.00
C ILE A 150 14.34 -19.23 15.30
N ASP A 151 15.07 -18.91 16.37
CA ASP A 151 16.25 -19.65 16.80
C ASP A 151 15.87 -20.71 17.86
N PRO A 152 15.93 -22.02 17.54
CA PRO A 152 15.62 -23.08 18.49
C PRO A 152 16.63 -23.19 19.64
N LEU A 153 17.80 -22.54 19.54
CA LEU A 153 18.84 -22.55 20.57
C LEU A 153 18.74 -21.35 21.53
N GLU A 154 17.78 -20.46 21.30
CA GLU A 154 17.60 -19.28 22.13
C GLU A 154 17.12 -19.66 23.54
N THR A 155 17.78 -19.12 24.57
CA THR A 155 17.45 -19.41 25.97
C THR A 155 16.35 -18.48 26.50
N THR A 156 15.64 -18.94 27.53
CA THR A 156 14.60 -18.16 28.21
C THR A 156 15.15 -16.85 28.79
N GLU A 157 16.37 -16.86 29.35
CA GLU A 157 16.99 -15.66 29.90
C GLU A 157 17.26 -14.61 28.82
N LYS A 158 17.70 -15.07 27.63
CA LYS A 158 18.00 -14.19 26.50
C LYS A 158 16.72 -13.52 26.01
N ILE A 159 15.68 -14.31 25.74
CA ILE A 159 14.42 -13.75 25.23
C ILE A 159 13.75 -12.82 26.24
N ARG A 160 13.87 -13.11 27.55
CA ARG A 160 13.42 -12.23 28.62
C ARG A 160 14.15 -10.88 28.61
N SER A 161 15.48 -10.90 28.50
CA SER A 161 16.26 -9.66 28.41
C SER A 161 15.89 -8.81 27.18
N THR A 162 15.55 -9.46 26.07
CA THR A 162 15.08 -8.81 24.86
C THR A 162 13.68 -8.22 25.03
N LYS A 163 12.77 -8.94 25.68
CA LYS A 163 11.44 -8.43 26.04
C LYS A 163 11.56 -7.16 26.89
N GLU A 164 12.33 -7.23 27.97
CA GLU A 164 12.57 -6.09 28.88
C GLU A 164 13.10 -4.87 28.10
N LYS A 165 14.11 -5.06 27.23
CA LYS A 165 14.67 -4.00 26.39
C LYS A 165 13.63 -3.26 25.54
N TYR A 166 12.64 -3.95 24.98
CA TYR A 166 11.63 -3.33 24.11
C TYR A 166 10.43 -2.79 24.89
N VAL A 167 10.01 -3.47 25.96
CA VAL A 167 8.95 -3.00 26.85
C VAL A 167 9.39 -1.70 27.56
N ASP A 168 10.66 -1.58 27.96
CA ASP A 168 11.20 -0.36 28.58
C ASP A 168 11.17 0.87 27.64
N GLN A 169 11.15 0.66 26.32
CA GLN A 169 11.03 1.74 25.34
C GLN A 169 9.58 2.24 25.20
N LEU A 170 8.60 1.47 25.67
CA LEU A 170 7.17 1.75 25.50
C LEU A 170 6.60 2.59 26.65
N SER A 171 7.15 3.79 26.84
CA SER A 171 6.75 4.68 27.95
C SER A 171 5.27 5.11 27.90
N ALA A 172 4.63 5.11 26.74
CA ALA A 172 3.20 5.43 26.59
C ALA A 172 2.27 4.24 26.88
N GLN A 173 2.78 3.00 26.87
CA GLN A 173 1.99 1.77 26.93
C GLN A 173 2.21 1.04 28.26
N LEU A 174 1.52 1.48 29.31
CA LEU A 174 1.68 0.95 30.67
C LEU A 174 1.35 -0.55 30.81
N GLY A 175 0.52 -1.11 29.91
CA GLY A 175 0.17 -2.53 29.86
C GLY A 175 1.09 -3.40 28.97
N ALA A 176 2.18 -2.83 28.45
CA ALA A 176 3.05 -3.52 27.49
C ALA A 176 3.72 -4.79 28.06
N SER A 177 4.02 -4.83 29.37
CA SER A 177 4.63 -6.01 30.00
C SER A 177 3.78 -7.27 29.89
N ASP A 178 2.46 -7.11 29.96
CA ASP A 178 1.48 -8.19 30.02
C ASP A 178 0.86 -8.45 28.64
N GLY A 179 0.82 -7.43 27.78
CA GLY A 179 0.23 -7.54 26.44
C GLY A 179 1.23 -7.86 25.31
N TRP A 180 2.54 -7.74 25.55
CA TRP A 180 3.57 -8.14 24.60
C TRP A 180 4.42 -9.28 25.16
N GLU A 181 4.19 -10.49 24.64
CA GLU A 181 4.93 -11.67 25.05
C GLU A 181 5.98 -12.07 24.01
N PHE A 182 7.12 -12.54 24.51
CA PHE A 182 8.16 -13.13 23.69
C PHE A 182 8.30 -14.60 24.05
N CYS A 183 8.24 -15.46 23.04
CA CYS A 183 8.25 -16.90 23.24
C CYS A 183 9.38 -17.59 22.48
N THR A 184 9.94 -18.64 23.08
CA THR A 184 10.78 -19.61 22.37
C THR A 184 9.95 -20.85 22.02
N ALA A 185 10.44 -21.63 21.05
CA ALA A 185 9.77 -22.84 20.62
C ALA A 185 10.79 -23.86 20.10
N THR A 186 10.37 -25.12 19.97
CA THR A 186 11.20 -26.15 19.35
C THR A 186 11.22 -25.99 17.83
N GLN A 187 12.28 -26.44 17.17
CA GLN A 187 12.43 -26.32 15.71
C GLN A 187 11.20 -26.82 14.91
N PRO A 188 10.54 -27.96 15.24
CA PRO A 188 9.34 -28.39 14.53
C PRO A 188 8.16 -27.42 14.66
N VAL A 189 8.00 -26.79 15.83
CA VAL A 189 6.94 -25.80 16.08
C VAL A 189 7.25 -24.51 15.33
N ILE A 190 8.50 -24.04 15.36
CA ILE A 190 8.94 -22.86 14.61
C ILE A 190 8.68 -23.06 13.12
N THR A 191 9.07 -24.21 12.55
CA THR A 191 8.82 -24.52 11.14
C THR A 191 7.34 -24.54 10.82
N ARG A 192 6.50 -25.16 11.67
CA ARG A 192 5.04 -25.18 11.48
C ARG A 192 4.44 -23.77 11.52
N LEU A 193 4.86 -22.94 12.48
CA LEU A 193 4.38 -21.56 12.59
C LEU A 193 4.83 -20.72 11.40
N ALA A 194 6.09 -20.85 10.98
CA ALA A 194 6.62 -20.19 9.79
C ALA A 194 5.86 -20.62 8.53
N ASP A 195 5.55 -21.91 8.37
CA ASP A 195 4.76 -22.42 7.24
C ASP A 195 3.32 -21.88 7.24
N LEU A 196 2.67 -21.78 8.41
CA LEU A 196 1.31 -21.23 8.54
C LEU A 196 1.25 -19.74 8.21
N LEU A 197 2.29 -19.01 8.60
CA LEU A 197 2.46 -17.59 8.30
C LEU A 197 3.01 -17.34 6.88
N GLY A 198 3.50 -18.37 6.19
CA GLY A 198 4.15 -18.27 4.89
C GLY A 198 5.53 -17.63 4.93
N PHE A 199 6.17 -17.63 6.09
CA PHE A 199 7.49 -17.06 6.36
C PHE A 199 8.59 -18.03 5.94
N ARG A 200 9.35 -17.69 4.89
CA ARG A 200 10.49 -18.48 4.43
C ARG A 200 11.78 -17.84 4.92
N TYR A 201 12.51 -18.57 5.75
CA TYR A 201 13.79 -18.17 6.30
C TYR A 201 14.84 -19.26 6.06
N ARG A 202 16.11 -18.89 6.12
CA ARG A 202 17.23 -19.82 5.93
C ARG A 202 18.35 -19.53 6.91
N TYR A 203 18.91 -20.58 7.49
CA TYR A 203 20.12 -20.48 8.30
C TYR A 203 21.37 -20.40 7.41
N ASP A 204 22.20 -19.40 7.67
CA ASP A 204 23.51 -19.23 7.09
C ASP A 204 24.57 -19.74 8.07
N ALA A 205 25.18 -20.88 7.73
CA ALA A 205 26.21 -21.53 8.55
C ALA A 205 27.53 -20.76 8.59
N VAL A 206 27.82 -19.91 7.58
CA VAL A 206 29.06 -19.12 7.51
C VAL A 206 28.98 -17.98 8.52
N ASN A 207 27.86 -17.25 8.50
CA ASN A 207 27.64 -16.09 9.37
C ASN A 207 27.00 -16.46 10.72
N LYS A 208 26.58 -17.72 10.89
CA LYS A 208 25.83 -18.24 12.06
C LYS A 208 24.58 -17.40 12.34
N GLN A 209 23.87 -17.03 11.28
CA GLN A 209 22.73 -16.13 11.33
C GLN A 209 21.55 -16.72 10.57
N TYR A 210 20.35 -16.30 10.94
CA TYR A 210 19.15 -16.61 10.17
C TYR A 210 18.86 -15.43 9.25
N ASN A 211 18.88 -15.68 7.96
CA ASN A 211 18.41 -14.73 6.97
C ASN A 211 16.89 -14.91 6.86
N HIS A 212 16.16 -13.83 7.10
CA HIS A 212 14.70 -13.84 7.12
C HIS A 212 14.13 -12.50 6.64
N PRO A 213 12.88 -12.47 6.15
CA PRO A 213 12.24 -11.22 5.77
C PRO A 213 11.76 -10.46 7.02
N ALA A 214 11.55 -9.14 6.89
CA ALA A 214 10.83 -8.36 7.89
C ALA A 214 9.33 -8.46 7.61
N MET A 215 8.56 -8.81 8.64
CA MET A 215 7.12 -9.03 8.52
C MET A 215 6.43 -8.85 9.87
N LEU A 216 5.23 -8.24 9.83
CA LEU A 216 4.22 -8.34 10.89
C LEU A 216 2.97 -9.02 10.32
N ALA A 217 2.44 -10.04 11.01
CA ALA A 217 1.12 -10.58 10.74
C ALA A 217 0.11 -10.01 11.73
N PHE A 218 -1.05 -9.59 11.23
CA PHE A 218 -2.20 -9.20 12.05
C PHE A 218 -3.19 -10.36 12.07
N VAL A 219 -3.45 -10.87 13.26
CA VAL A 219 -4.24 -12.08 13.48
C VAL A 219 -5.48 -11.72 14.28
N SER A 220 -6.62 -12.24 13.86
CA SER A 220 -7.89 -12.07 14.58
C SER A 220 -7.86 -12.79 15.92
N PRO A 221 -8.80 -12.48 16.84
CA PRO A 221 -8.89 -13.18 18.11
C PRO A 221 -9.07 -14.71 17.97
N GLU A 222 -9.67 -15.17 16.87
CA GLU A 222 -9.91 -16.57 16.55
C GLU A 222 -8.71 -17.25 15.86
N GLY A 223 -7.62 -16.52 15.65
CA GLY A 223 -6.42 -17.04 14.99
C GLY A 223 -6.40 -16.86 13.47
N ILE A 224 -7.30 -16.08 12.87
CA ILE A 224 -7.37 -15.87 11.41
C ILE A 224 -6.41 -14.77 10.99
N ILE A 225 -5.52 -15.05 10.04
CA ILE A 225 -4.58 -14.06 9.52
C ILE A 225 -5.33 -13.07 8.63
N SER A 226 -5.46 -11.82 9.11
CA SER A 226 -6.29 -10.79 8.48
C SER A 226 -5.48 -9.89 7.54
N ARG A 227 -4.24 -9.56 7.92
CA ARG A 227 -3.37 -8.66 7.14
C ARG A 227 -1.89 -8.94 7.38
N TYR A 228 -1.05 -8.56 6.42
CA TYR A 228 0.41 -8.54 6.56
C TYR A 228 0.94 -7.11 6.40
N SER A 229 2.02 -6.81 7.10
CA SER A 229 2.88 -5.68 6.77
C SER A 229 4.30 -6.19 6.50
N LEU A 230 4.81 -5.90 5.30
CA LEU A 230 6.15 -6.29 4.84
C LEU A 230 7.14 -5.10 4.85
N SER A 231 6.69 -3.95 5.36
CA SER A 231 7.50 -2.75 5.51
C SER A 231 8.36 -2.82 6.78
N ILE A 232 9.42 -2.00 6.85
CA ILE A 232 10.25 -1.84 8.05
C ILE A 232 9.70 -0.73 8.95
N GLU A 233 9.01 0.25 8.35
CA GLU A 233 8.33 1.34 9.05
C GLU A 233 6.82 1.06 9.12
N PHE A 234 6.20 1.37 10.26
CA PHE A 234 4.79 1.06 10.54
C PHE A 234 4.03 2.30 10.98
N PRO A 235 3.56 3.17 10.06
CA PRO A 235 2.82 4.37 10.44
C PRO A 235 1.66 4.05 11.41
N PRO A 236 1.48 4.81 12.51
CA PRO A 236 0.47 4.49 13.53
C PRO A 236 -0.95 4.36 12.97
N GLU A 237 -1.30 5.15 11.95
CA GLU A 237 -2.60 5.07 11.27
C GLU A 237 -2.81 3.73 10.56
N GLN A 238 -1.78 3.20 9.89
CA GLN A 238 -1.85 1.89 9.22
C GLN A 238 -1.91 0.77 10.25
N LEU A 239 -1.17 0.91 11.36
CA LEU A 239 -1.19 -0.05 12.45
C LEU A 239 -2.59 -0.12 13.10
N LYS A 240 -3.20 1.05 13.35
CA LYS A 240 -4.57 1.16 13.88
C LYS A 240 -5.59 0.51 12.96
N LEU A 241 -5.53 0.81 11.65
CA LEU A 241 -6.43 0.21 10.67
C LEU A 241 -6.29 -1.33 10.63
N ALA A 242 -5.07 -1.83 10.57
CA ALA A 242 -4.80 -3.26 10.54
C ALA A 242 -5.29 -4.00 11.79
N LEU A 243 -5.19 -3.36 12.97
CA LEU A 243 -5.70 -3.91 14.23
C LEU A 243 -7.23 -3.92 14.28
N ILE A 244 -7.89 -2.89 13.75
CA ILE A 244 -9.36 -2.85 13.66
C ILE A 244 -9.86 -3.95 12.71
N GLU A 245 -9.27 -4.07 11.51
CA GLU A 245 -9.61 -5.12 10.53
C GLU A 245 -9.44 -6.52 11.13
N ALA A 246 -8.34 -6.75 11.86
CA ALA A 246 -8.08 -8.01 12.56
C ALA A 246 -9.06 -8.25 13.72
N GLY A 247 -9.44 -7.21 14.46
CA GLY A 247 -10.43 -7.31 15.54
C GLY A 247 -11.82 -7.69 15.04
N GLU A 248 -12.19 -7.28 13.83
CA GLU A 248 -13.44 -7.67 13.16
C GLU A 248 -13.36 -9.07 12.51
N GLY A 249 -12.17 -9.70 12.47
CA GLY A 249 -11.94 -10.97 11.78
C GLY A 249 -12.05 -10.84 10.25
N THR A 250 -11.95 -9.63 9.71
CA THR A 250 -12.08 -9.38 8.28
C THR A 250 -10.73 -9.58 7.58
N VAL A 251 -10.71 -10.48 6.60
CA VAL A 251 -9.51 -10.77 5.81
C VAL A 251 -9.46 -9.79 4.64
N GLY A 252 -8.96 -8.58 4.91
CA GLY A 252 -8.98 -7.47 3.97
C GLY A 252 -10.40 -7.01 3.59
N SER A 253 -10.49 -5.80 3.03
CA SER A 253 -11.75 -5.38 2.41
C SER A 253 -12.04 -6.27 1.19
N PRO A 254 -13.28 -6.72 0.93
CA PRO A 254 -13.65 -7.41 -0.31
C PRO A 254 -13.23 -6.65 -1.57
N VAL A 255 -13.11 -5.31 -1.46
CA VAL A 255 -12.61 -4.43 -2.51
C VAL A 255 -11.10 -4.57 -2.68
N ASP A 256 -10.33 -4.68 -1.59
CA ASP A 256 -8.88 -4.86 -1.64
C ASP A 256 -8.50 -6.24 -2.18
N GLN A 257 -9.26 -7.28 -1.83
CA GLN A 257 -9.06 -8.61 -2.41
C GLN A 257 -9.41 -8.65 -3.91
N PHE A 258 -10.42 -7.90 -4.33
CA PHE A 258 -10.72 -7.70 -5.75
C PHE A 258 -9.63 -6.89 -6.47
N ILE A 259 -9.07 -5.85 -5.83
CA ILE A 259 -7.94 -5.07 -6.35
C ILE A 259 -6.68 -5.95 -6.43
N LEU A 260 -6.37 -6.75 -5.41
CA LEU A 260 -5.23 -7.67 -5.41
C LEU A 260 -5.38 -8.75 -6.50
N TRP A 261 -6.60 -9.25 -6.71
CA TRP A 261 -6.91 -10.15 -7.82
C TRP A 261 -6.76 -9.45 -9.18
N CYS A 262 -7.05 -8.14 -9.26
CA CYS A 262 -6.82 -7.33 -10.44
C CYS A 262 -5.33 -7.04 -10.69
N TYR A 263 -4.52 -6.92 -9.63
CA TYR A 263 -3.09 -6.62 -9.66
C TYR A 263 -2.16 -7.83 -9.54
N SER A 264 -2.66 -9.06 -9.44
CA SER A 264 -1.79 -10.23 -9.33
C SER A 264 -0.97 -10.36 -10.62
N TYR A 265 0.29 -9.98 -10.52
CA TYR A 265 1.26 -9.98 -11.59
C TYR A 265 2.02 -11.30 -11.51
N ASP A 266 1.83 -12.16 -12.50
CA ASP A 266 2.60 -13.39 -12.65
C ASP A 266 3.90 -13.06 -13.39
N SER A 267 5.02 -13.09 -12.65
CA SER A 267 6.34 -12.76 -13.16
C SER A 267 6.86 -13.76 -14.19
N ASP A 268 6.36 -15.00 -14.19
CA ASP A 268 6.83 -16.05 -15.10
C ASP A 268 6.22 -15.94 -16.50
N SER A 269 5.09 -15.23 -16.63
CA SER A 269 4.39 -15.04 -17.91
C SER A 269 4.49 -13.62 -18.49
N ASN A 270 5.17 -12.68 -17.81
CA ASN A 270 5.24 -11.25 -18.18
C ASN A 270 3.86 -10.71 -18.61
N SER A 271 2.80 -11.15 -17.93
CA SER A 271 1.42 -10.86 -18.31
C SER A 271 0.54 -10.73 -17.07
N TYR A 272 -0.29 -9.69 -17.06
CA TYR A 272 -1.41 -9.58 -16.14
C TYR A 272 -2.34 -10.78 -16.35
N THR A 273 -2.92 -11.30 -15.26
CA THR A 273 -3.82 -12.46 -15.32
C THR A 273 -4.76 -12.37 -16.51
N PRO A 274 -4.93 -13.44 -17.33
CA PRO A 274 -5.76 -13.43 -18.53
C PRO A 274 -7.20 -12.95 -18.29
N GLN A 275 -7.65 -12.98 -17.03
CA GLN A 275 -8.97 -12.59 -16.56
C GLN A 275 -9.10 -11.06 -16.40
N ALA A 276 -8.11 -10.37 -15.83
CA ALA A 276 -8.10 -8.90 -15.72
C ALA A 276 -8.05 -8.22 -17.11
N ARG A 277 -7.29 -8.79 -18.05
CA ARG A 277 -7.22 -8.31 -19.44
C ARG A 277 -8.55 -8.45 -20.18
N ARG A 278 -9.29 -9.55 -19.96
CA ARG A 278 -10.64 -9.75 -20.52
C ARG A 278 -11.64 -8.76 -19.92
N LEU A 279 -11.57 -8.50 -18.63
CA LEU A 279 -12.48 -7.54 -17.98
C LEU A 279 -12.23 -6.11 -18.48
N MET A 280 -10.98 -5.66 -18.56
CA MET A 280 -10.64 -4.33 -19.10
C MET A 280 -11.00 -4.19 -20.58
N SER A 281 -10.80 -5.24 -21.40
CA SER A 281 -11.17 -5.22 -22.82
C SER A 281 -12.69 -5.23 -23.04
N VAL A 282 -13.45 -5.97 -22.22
CA VAL A 282 -14.92 -5.92 -22.22
C VAL A 282 -15.41 -4.54 -21.76
N GLY A 283 -14.83 -3.98 -20.70
CA GLY A 283 -15.13 -2.64 -20.21
C GLY A 283 -14.89 -1.59 -21.29
N GLY A 284 -13.70 -1.57 -21.89
CA GLY A 284 -13.36 -0.65 -22.99
C GLY A 284 -14.26 -0.83 -24.22
N GLY A 285 -14.58 -2.08 -24.59
CA GLY A 285 -15.52 -2.38 -25.66
C GLY A 285 -16.93 -1.82 -25.39
N ALA A 286 -17.43 -1.98 -24.17
CA ALA A 286 -18.72 -1.44 -23.77
C ALA A 286 -18.76 0.09 -23.85
N THR A 287 -17.69 0.78 -23.43
CA THR A 287 -17.61 2.25 -23.54
C THR A 287 -17.63 2.72 -24.98
N VAL A 288 -16.90 2.04 -25.88
CA VAL A 288 -16.89 2.36 -27.31
C VAL A 288 -18.26 2.12 -27.93
N VAL A 289 -18.92 1.01 -27.60
CA VAL A 289 -20.28 0.69 -28.09
C VAL A 289 -21.28 1.74 -27.60
N LEU A 290 -21.23 2.14 -26.34
CA LEU A 290 -22.09 3.18 -25.78
C LEU A 290 -21.85 4.53 -26.46
N MET A 291 -20.59 4.90 -26.69
CA MET A 291 -20.23 6.13 -27.38
C MET A 291 -20.75 6.14 -28.84
N LEU A 292 -20.59 5.02 -29.55
CA LEU A 292 -21.10 4.86 -30.91
C LEU A 292 -22.63 4.88 -30.96
N ALA A 293 -23.30 4.26 -29.99
CA ALA A 293 -24.76 4.26 -29.88
C ALA A 293 -25.32 5.68 -29.64
N CYS A 294 -24.64 6.50 -28.84
CA CYS A 294 -25.01 7.90 -28.62
C CYS A 294 -24.73 8.80 -29.84
N LEU A 295 -23.70 8.50 -30.64
CA LEU A 295 -23.32 9.29 -31.82
C LEU A 295 -24.08 8.88 -33.10
N ALA A 296 -24.58 7.65 -33.19
CA ALA A 296 -25.30 7.15 -34.35
C ALA A 296 -26.55 7.99 -34.71
N PRO A 297 -27.42 8.41 -33.76
CA PRO A 297 -28.58 9.25 -34.07
C PRO A 297 -28.18 10.61 -34.67
N TYR A 298 -27.07 11.18 -34.20
CA TYR A 298 -26.54 12.46 -34.69
C TYR A 298 -26.02 12.34 -36.13
N TRP A 299 -25.42 11.21 -36.49
CA TRP A 299 -24.90 10.97 -37.85
C TRP A 299 -25.99 10.56 -38.84
N PHE A 300 -26.97 9.76 -38.42
CA PHE A 300 -28.06 9.32 -39.29
C PHE A 300 -29.20 10.36 -39.41
N GLY A 301 -29.38 11.24 -38.43
CA GLY A 301 -30.41 12.29 -38.45
C GLY A 301 -30.13 13.49 -39.38
N ARG A 302 -28.92 13.63 -39.94
CA ARG A 302 -28.55 14.77 -40.80
C ARG A 302 -28.85 14.56 -42.30
N LYS A 303 -29.30 13.38 -42.72
CA LYS A 303 -29.67 13.13 -44.12
C LYS A 303 -31.19 13.23 -44.32
N ARG A 304 -31.71 14.47 -44.35
CA ARG A 304 -32.94 14.87 -45.07
C ARG A 304 -33.19 16.37 -44.89
N THR A 305 -32.47 17.20 -45.63
CA THR A 305 -32.98 18.52 -46.02
C THR A 305 -33.67 18.36 -47.37
N PRO A 306 -35.00 18.55 -47.48
CA PRO A 306 -35.69 18.54 -48.76
C PRO A 306 -35.20 19.71 -49.61
N LYS A 307 -34.91 19.42 -50.88
CA LYS A 307 -34.51 20.37 -51.91
C LYS A 307 -35.76 21.17 -52.32
N THR A 308 -35.96 22.36 -51.78
CA THR A 308 -37.00 23.27 -52.30
C THR A 308 -36.53 23.81 -53.64
N GLN A 309 -37.17 23.36 -54.72
CA GLN A 309 -36.99 23.87 -56.09
C GLN A 309 -37.70 25.21 -56.28
N PRO A 310 -37.27 26.03 -57.27
CA PRO A 310 -37.61 27.44 -57.38
C PRO A 310 -38.98 27.64 -58.03
N THR A 311 -39.83 28.48 -57.43
CA THR A 311 -41.01 29.03 -58.11
C THR A 311 -40.60 30.31 -58.82
N THR A 312 -40.40 30.21 -60.12
CA THR A 312 -40.65 31.30 -61.05
C THR A 312 -42.10 31.71 -60.93
N ASP A 313 -42.38 32.97 -60.61
CA ASP A 313 -43.57 33.61 -61.17
C ASP A 313 -43.31 35.08 -61.46
N SER A 314 -43.37 35.35 -62.76
CA SER A 314 -43.65 36.62 -63.40
C SER A 314 -44.88 37.29 -62.80
N THR A 315 -44.87 38.61 -62.61
CA THR A 315 -45.85 39.51 -63.25
C THR A 315 -45.44 40.96 -62.96
N ASP A 316 -45.02 41.59 -64.05
CA ASP A 316 -44.90 43.02 -64.30
C ASP A 316 -46.30 43.65 -64.31
N ARG A 317 -46.55 44.69 -63.50
CA ARG A 317 -47.49 45.77 -63.83
C ARG A 317 -47.31 47.00 -62.94
#